data_AF-A0A1M4WST5-F1
#
_entry.id   AF-A0A1M4WST5-F1
#
_cell.length_a   1.000
_cell.length_b   1.000
_cell.length_c   1.000
_cell.angle_alpha   90.00
_cell.angle_beta   90.00
_cell.angle_gamma   90.00
#
_symmetry.space_group_name_H-M   'P 1'
#
loop_
_entity.id
_entity.type
_entity.pdbx_description
1 polymer ?
#
loop_
_entity_poly.entity_id
_entity_poly.type
_entity_poly.pdbx_seq_one_letter_code
_entity_poly.pdbx_strand_id
1 'polypeptide(L)'
;MQNHNKALLLLPLFLTVGPPLQACITCNKKVQEAIFDSQFYPNLLAMLSPFILLAAIVGGLAWLFGKRYHQPSGVQGPATVYNLMPLATAALVLGIGLGGFIDGIMLHQILQWHEMLSNKIPPTDLVAKTVNMFWDGIFHAFCLLVVLVGVVMLWKTGRRADADRSGNLLWGGLLAGWGLFNILEGLMDHHILKLHNVREITGNVAAWNFGFLGFSVVLLGVGWRLISRKHQSKVEGAV
;
A
#
# COMPACT_ATOMS: atom_id res chain seq x y z
N MET A 1 49.89 47.00 16.70
CA MET A 1 48.93 47.64 17.63
C MET A 1 47.67 47.93 16.81
N GLN A 2 46.45 47.52 17.09
CA GLN A 2 45.81 46.95 18.28
C GLN A 2 44.53 46.22 17.82
N ASN A 3 44.16 45.20 18.57
CA ASN A 3 43.05 44.26 18.38
C ASN A 3 41.73 44.82 18.96
N HIS A 4 40.60 44.19 18.57
CA HIS A 4 39.26 44.11 19.21
C HIS A 4 38.11 44.86 18.50
N ASN A 5 36.85 44.40 18.49
CA ASN A 5 36.18 43.09 18.54
C ASN A 5 34.66 43.43 18.42
N LYS A 6 33.87 42.57 17.77
CA LYS A 6 32.43 42.32 17.99
C LYS A 6 31.40 43.45 17.72
N ALA A 7 30.47 43.19 16.80
CA ALA A 7 29.05 43.02 17.15
C ALA A 7 28.27 42.46 15.96
N LEU A 8 27.74 41.27 16.18
CA LEU A 8 26.77 40.56 15.35
C LEU A 8 25.49 41.40 15.26
N LEU A 9 25.07 41.80 14.07
CA LEU A 9 23.77 42.41 13.82
C LEU A 9 22.68 41.33 13.95
N LEU A 10 22.10 41.18 15.15
CA LEU A 10 20.81 40.55 15.34
C LEU A 10 19.74 41.64 15.16
N LEU A 11 19.10 41.66 13.98
CA LEU A 11 17.90 42.46 13.76
C LEU A 11 16.70 41.78 14.47
N PRO A 12 15.91 42.50 15.26
CA PRO A 12 14.71 41.96 15.88
C PRO A 12 13.61 41.89 14.83
N LEU A 13 13.23 40.68 14.40
CA LEU A 13 12.07 40.50 13.52
C LEU A 13 10.79 40.56 14.37
N PHE A 14 10.21 41.76 14.42
CA PHE A 14 8.78 42.04 14.56
C PHE A 14 7.95 41.16 15.51
N LEU A 15 7.92 41.57 16.78
CA LEU A 15 6.71 41.47 17.62
C LEU A 15 5.72 42.54 17.13
N THR A 16 4.71 42.16 16.33
CA THR A 16 3.39 42.82 16.18
C THR A 16 2.57 42.11 15.10
N VAL A 17 1.84 41.06 15.49
CA VAL A 17 0.63 40.62 14.78
C VAL A 17 -0.38 40.28 15.88
N GLY A 18 -1.59 40.83 15.81
CA GLY A 18 -2.69 40.54 16.75
C GLY A 18 -3.01 39.03 16.80
N PRO A 19 -3.96 38.57 17.65
CA PRO A 19 -4.25 37.14 17.71
C PRO A 19 -4.61 36.73 16.29
N PRO A 20 -3.87 35.79 15.66
CA PRO A 20 -4.30 35.39 14.34
C PRO A 20 -5.68 34.78 14.57
N LEU A 21 -6.65 35.13 13.73
CA LEU A 21 -7.68 34.17 13.37
C LEU A 21 -6.90 33.01 12.74
N GLN A 22 -6.36 32.16 13.61
CA GLN A 22 -5.37 31.15 13.32
C GLN A 22 -6.04 30.19 12.35
N ALA A 23 -5.37 29.92 11.24
CA ALA A 23 -5.68 28.81 10.35
C ALA A 23 -5.53 27.50 11.13
N CYS A 24 -6.50 27.20 11.99
CA CYS A 24 -6.52 26.04 12.84
C CYS A 24 -7.29 24.94 12.10
N ILE A 25 -6.53 24.02 11.51
CA ILE A 25 -7.05 22.90 10.71
C ILE A 25 -8.06 22.06 11.52
N THR A 26 -7.77 21.85 12.81
CA THR A 26 -8.61 21.05 13.72
C THR A 26 -9.74 21.84 14.38
N CYS A 27 -9.80 23.17 14.25
CA CYS A 27 -10.85 23.98 14.86
C CYS A 27 -12.12 24.07 14.02
N ASN A 28 -12.12 23.54 12.79
CA ASN A 28 -13.30 23.50 11.94
C ASN A 28 -14.30 22.48 12.47
N LYS A 29 -15.22 22.92 13.33
CA LYS A 29 -16.23 22.05 13.96
C LYS A 29 -17.05 21.25 12.95
N LYS A 30 -17.44 21.83 11.81
CA LYS A 30 -18.21 21.12 10.78
C LYS A 30 -17.44 19.92 10.23
N VAL A 31 -16.14 20.07 9.99
CA VAL A 31 -15.28 18.95 9.55
C VAL A 31 -15.06 17.95 10.68
N GLN A 32 -14.76 18.41 11.90
CA GLN A 32 -14.51 17.50 13.03
C GLN A 32 -15.75 16.66 13.38
N GLU A 33 -16.93 17.28 13.43
CA GLU A 33 -18.20 16.61 13.69
C GLU A 33 -18.56 15.63 12.57
N ALA A 34 -18.20 15.94 11.31
CA ALA A 34 -18.41 15.04 10.18
C ALA A 34 -17.41 13.87 10.12
N ILE A 35 -16.19 14.05 10.63
CA ILE A 35 -15.21 12.96 10.77
C ILE A 35 -15.59 12.04 11.92
N PHE A 36 -15.83 12.62 13.11
CA PHE A 36 -16.04 11.88 14.36
C PHE A 36 -17.51 11.70 14.71
N ASP A 37 -18.31 11.31 13.71
CA ASP A 37 -19.72 11.01 13.89
C ASP A 37 -19.95 9.55 14.37
N SER A 38 -21.21 9.12 14.39
CA SER A 38 -21.55 7.73 14.74
C SER A 38 -21.05 6.69 13.75
N GLN A 39 -20.66 7.10 12.53
CA GLN A 39 -20.16 6.23 11.47
C GLN A 39 -18.64 6.08 11.48
N PHE A 40 -17.90 6.80 12.34
CA PHE A 40 -16.44 6.70 12.42
C PHE A 40 -15.95 5.24 12.55
N TYR A 41 -16.40 4.50 13.58
CA TYR A 41 -15.97 3.11 13.75
C TYR A 41 -16.49 2.15 12.67
N PRO A 42 -17.77 2.20 12.25
CA PRO A 42 -18.25 1.43 11.10
C PRO A 42 -17.43 1.64 9.82
N ASN A 43 -17.10 2.90 9.48
CA ASN A 43 -16.30 3.22 8.30
C ASN A 43 -14.86 2.73 8.45
N LEU A 44 -14.27 2.93 9.62
CA LEU A 44 -12.92 2.43 9.93
C LEU A 44 -12.85 0.90 9.80
N LEU A 45 -13.82 0.17 10.35
CA LEU A 45 -13.86 -1.29 10.28
C LEU A 45 -14.11 -1.77 8.84
N ALA A 46 -15.02 -1.13 8.10
CA ALA A 46 -15.29 -1.47 6.71
C ALA A 46 -14.02 -1.32 5.86
N MET A 47 -13.36 -0.16 5.93
CA MET A 47 -12.12 0.12 5.21
C MET A 47 -10.94 -0.75 5.67
N LEU A 48 -10.90 -1.19 6.93
CA LEU A 48 -9.85 -2.08 7.43
C LEU A 48 -10.03 -3.53 7.01
N SER A 49 -11.27 -3.93 6.69
CA SER A 49 -11.58 -5.33 6.43
C SER A 49 -10.80 -5.95 5.25
N PRO A 50 -10.52 -5.26 4.13
CA PRO A 50 -9.67 -5.79 3.07
C PRO A 50 -8.22 -5.99 3.52
N PHE A 51 -7.65 -5.07 4.31
CA PHE A 51 -6.30 -5.23 4.85
C PHE A 51 -6.19 -6.41 5.81
N ILE A 52 -7.20 -6.63 6.66
CA ILE A 52 -7.24 -7.77 7.59
C ILE A 52 -7.33 -9.07 6.79
N LEU A 53 -8.22 -9.14 5.80
CA LEU A 53 -8.35 -10.31 4.94
C LEU A 53 -7.06 -10.58 4.15
N LEU A 54 -6.45 -9.53 3.60
CA LEU A 54 -5.19 -9.62 2.88
C LEU A 54 -4.06 -10.13 3.77
N ALA A 55 -3.95 -9.62 5.00
CA ALA A 55 -2.97 -10.09 5.98
C ALA A 55 -3.19 -11.57 6.32
N ALA A 56 -4.45 -12.00 6.48
CA ALA A 56 -4.78 -13.40 6.73
C ALA A 56 -4.42 -14.31 5.53
N ILE A 57 -4.73 -13.89 4.30
CA ILE A 57 -4.40 -14.64 3.08
C ILE A 57 -2.88 -14.75 2.92
N VAL A 58 -2.15 -13.63 3.00
CA VAL A 58 -0.69 -13.61 2.83
C VAL A 58 -0.01 -14.40 3.95
N GLY A 59 -0.43 -14.22 5.21
CA GLY A 59 0.10 -14.97 6.34
C GLY A 59 -0.18 -16.47 6.23
N GLY A 60 -1.39 -16.85 5.83
CA GLY A 60 -1.78 -18.24 5.61
C GLY A 60 -0.99 -18.91 4.49
N LEU A 61 -0.83 -18.23 3.35
CA LEU A 61 -0.01 -18.71 2.24
C LEU A 61 1.47 -18.84 2.65
N ALA A 62 2.03 -17.81 3.30
CA ALA A 62 3.41 -17.85 3.79
C ALA A 62 3.63 -19.01 4.77
N TRP A 63 2.67 -19.28 5.65
CA TRP A 63 2.72 -20.42 6.57
C TRP A 63 2.65 -21.77 5.85
N LEU A 64 1.71 -21.94 4.91
CA LEU A 64 1.56 -23.17 4.12
C LEU A 64 2.82 -23.49 3.31
N PHE A 65 3.39 -22.48 2.65
CA PHE A 65 4.61 -22.63 1.87
C PHE A 65 5.84 -22.82 2.74
N GLY A 66 5.94 -22.13 3.88
CA GLY A 66 7.01 -22.30 4.85
C GLY A 66 7.05 -23.71 5.46
N LYS A 67 5.88 -24.27 5.80
CA LYS A 67 5.76 -25.65 6.33
C LYS A 67 6.21 -26.71 5.31
N ARG A 68 5.91 -26.51 4.02
CA ARG A 68 6.35 -27.40 2.93
C ARG A 68 7.87 -27.33 2.69
N TYR A 69 8.51 -26.21 3.02
CA TYR A 69 9.95 -26.01 2.83
C TYR A 69 10.83 -26.49 3.99
N HIS A 70 10.27 -26.62 5.20
CA HIS A 70 10.99 -27.16 6.37
C HIS A 70 11.01 -28.69 6.45
N GLN A 71 10.42 -29.42 5.48
CA GLN A 71 10.60 -30.86 5.37
C GLN A 71 12.05 -31.15 4.89
N PRO A 72 12.87 -31.88 5.66
CA PRO A 72 14.24 -32.19 5.26
C PRO A 72 14.18 -33.05 4.01
N SER A 73 14.59 -32.47 2.88
CA SER A 73 14.82 -33.26 1.67
C SER A 73 15.98 -34.20 2.00
N GLY A 74 15.71 -35.50 2.16
CA GLY A 74 16.68 -36.54 2.48
C GLY A 74 17.72 -36.80 1.39
N VAL A 75 18.10 -35.78 0.62
CA VAL A 75 19.05 -35.85 -0.49
C VAL A 75 20.39 -35.28 -0.01
N GLN A 76 21.35 -36.17 0.24
CA GLN A 76 22.74 -35.81 0.52
C GLN A 76 23.44 -35.49 -0.82
N GLY A 77 23.65 -34.20 -1.12
CA GLY A 77 24.45 -33.76 -2.26
C GLY A 77 24.69 -32.24 -2.24
N PRO A 78 25.79 -31.73 -2.84
CA PRO A 78 26.14 -30.31 -2.81
C PRO A 78 25.33 -29.54 -3.86
N ALA A 79 24.00 -29.48 -3.68
CA ALA A 79 23.15 -28.58 -4.41
C ALA A 79 22.60 -27.57 -3.40
N THR A 80 23.16 -26.35 -3.40
CA THR A 80 22.62 -25.20 -2.70
C THR A 80 21.22 -24.89 -3.26
N VAL A 81 20.20 -25.52 -2.67
CA VAL A 81 18.80 -25.21 -2.94
C VAL A 81 18.51 -23.83 -2.35
N TYR A 82 18.77 -22.78 -3.14
CA TYR A 82 18.33 -21.42 -2.83
C TYR A 82 16.83 -21.43 -2.47
N ASN A 83 16.50 -20.96 -1.27
CA ASN A 83 15.12 -20.76 -0.84
C ASN A 83 14.51 -19.65 -1.70
N LEU A 84 13.68 -20.01 -2.69
CA LEU A 84 13.01 -19.04 -3.57
C LEU A 84 11.97 -18.19 -2.81
N MET A 85 11.49 -18.64 -1.64
CA MET A 85 10.33 -18.06 -0.92
C MET A 85 10.54 -17.07 0.25
N PRO A 86 11.72 -16.47 0.46
CA PRO A 86 11.83 -15.24 1.27
C PRO A 86 11.73 -13.96 0.43
N LEU A 87 12.39 -13.91 -0.74
CA LEU A 87 12.44 -12.67 -1.53
C LEU A 87 11.12 -12.36 -2.22
N ALA A 88 10.52 -13.33 -2.91
CA ALA A 88 9.24 -13.13 -3.60
C ALA A 88 8.14 -12.72 -2.61
N THR A 89 8.12 -13.32 -1.41
CA THR A 89 7.18 -12.98 -0.33
C THR A 89 7.40 -11.57 0.21
N ALA A 90 8.66 -11.17 0.47
CA ALA A 90 8.98 -9.81 0.88
C ALA A 90 8.57 -8.78 -0.18
N ALA A 91 8.85 -9.07 -1.45
CA ALA A 91 8.48 -8.25 -2.58
C ALA A 91 6.97 -8.19 -2.79
N LEU A 92 6.24 -9.28 -2.55
CA LEU A 92 4.77 -9.33 -2.59
C LEU A 92 4.15 -8.42 -1.53
N VAL A 93 4.60 -8.52 -0.28
CA VAL A 93 4.13 -7.64 0.80
C VAL A 93 4.43 -6.17 0.48
N LEU A 94 5.63 -5.89 -0.03
CA LEU A 94 5.99 -4.54 -0.47
C LEU A 94 5.10 -4.06 -1.63
N GLY A 95 4.81 -4.94 -2.60
CA GLY A 95 3.96 -4.66 -3.76
C GLY A 95 2.52 -4.34 -3.38
N ILE A 96 1.97 -4.99 -2.36
CA ILE A 96 0.66 -4.65 -1.79
C ILE A 96 0.63 -3.19 -1.34
N GLY A 97 1.58 -2.82 -0.47
CA GLY A 97 1.60 -1.47 0.10
C GLY A 97 1.88 -0.39 -0.96
N LEU A 98 2.79 -0.66 -1.90
CA LEU A 98 3.06 0.24 -3.03
C LEU A 98 1.87 0.36 -3.98
N GLY A 99 1.14 -0.74 -4.22
CA GLY A 99 -0.09 -0.74 -5.02
C GLY A 99 -1.13 0.20 -4.41
N GLY A 100 -1.36 0.11 -3.10
CA GLY A 100 -2.26 1.02 -2.39
C GLY A 100 -1.81 2.49 -2.43
N PHE A 101 -0.50 2.77 -2.36
CA PHE A 101 -0.01 4.12 -2.58
C PHE A 101 -0.23 4.62 -4.01
N ILE A 102 0.02 3.77 -5.02
CA ILE A 102 -0.19 4.16 -6.41
C ILE A 102 -1.68 4.47 -6.63
N ASP A 103 -2.56 3.65 -6.07
CA ASP A 103 -4.00 3.86 -6.11
C ASP A 103 -4.42 5.18 -5.44
N GLY A 104 -4.06 5.38 -4.18
CA GLY A 104 -4.41 6.60 -3.44
C GLY A 104 -3.76 7.87 -4.01
N ILE A 105 -2.52 7.82 -4.50
CA ILE A 105 -1.87 8.99 -5.10
C ILE A 105 -2.45 9.26 -6.50
N MET A 106 -2.50 8.25 -7.37
CA MET A 106 -2.89 8.46 -8.76
C MET A 106 -4.39 8.63 -8.90
N LEU A 107 -5.18 7.72 -8.34
CA LEU A 107 -6.63 7.69 -8.53
C LEU A 107 -7.35 8.64 -7.57
N HIS A 108 -6.94 8.70 -6.29
CA HIS A 108 -7.63 9.60 -5.36
C HIS A 108 -7.15 11.05 -5.47
N GLN A 109 -5.84 11.29 -5.48
CA GLN A 109 -5.32 12.66 -5.31
C GLN A 109 -5.08 13.38 -6.64
N ILE A 110 -4.38 12.73 -7.59
CA ILE A 110 -4.01 13.35 -8.86
C ILE A 110 -5.19 13.37 -9.83
N LEU A 111 -5.80 12.21 -10.09
CA LEU A 111 -6.90 12.09 -11.03
C LEU A 111 -8.25 12.44 -10.40
N GLN A 112 -8.37 12.30 -9.07
CA GLN A 112 -9.59 12.57 -8.32
C GLN A 112 -10.79 11.81 -8.86
N TRP A 113 -10.56 10.56 -9.28
CA TRP A 113 -11.63 9.71 -9.81
C TRP A 113 -12.55 9.19 -8.72
N HIS A 114 -12.00 8.97 -7.53
CA HIS A 114 -12.70 8.53 -6.34
C HIS A 114 -11.90 8.91 -5.09
N GLU A 115 -12.51 8.77 -3.94
CA GLU A 115 -11.87 8.83 -2.63
C GLU A 115 -12.40 7.67 -1.79
N MET A 116 -11.75 7.33 -0.68
CA MET A 116 -12.05 6.14 0.12
C MET A 116 -13.53 5.93 0.42
N LEU A 117 -14.29 6.99 0.71
CA LEU A 117 -15.72 6.92 1.02
C LEU A 117 -16.61 7.68 0.04
N SER A 118 -16.12 7.98 -1.17
CA SER A 118 -16.79 8.89 -2.10
C SER A 118 -18.19 8.45 -2.56
N ASN A 119 -18.53 7.17 -2.50
CA ASN A 119 -19.89 6.69 -2.77
C ASN A 119 -20.81 6.76 -1.53
N LYS A 120 -20.25 6.82 -0.31
CA LYS A 120 -21.00 7.01 0.94
C LYS A 120 -21.12 8.47 1.36
N ILE A 121 -20.06 9.24 1.12
CA ILE A 121 -19.93 10.67 1.43
C ILE A 121 -19.53 11.34 0.11
N PRO A 122 -20.50 11.69 -0.76
CA PRO A 122 -20.21 12.31 -2.04
C PRO A 122 -19.43 13.62 -1.85
N PRO A 123 -18.25 13.79 -2.48
CA PRO A 123 -17.40 14.97 -2.31
C PRO A 123 -17.91 16.17 -3.13
N THR A 124 -19.17 16.57 -2.92
CA THR A 124 -19.83 17.66 -3.66
C THR A 124 -19.55 19.05 -3.06
N ASP A 125 -18.97 19.09 -1.86
CA ASP A 125 -18.56 20.32 -1.20
C ASP A 125 -17.21 20.14 -0.48
N LEU A 126 -16.66 21.26 0.02
CA LEU A 126 -15.34 21.26 0.66
C LEU A 126 -15.31 20.47 1.97
N VAL A 127 -16.41 20.40 2.72
CA VAL A 127 -16.47 19.62 3.97
C VAL A 127 -16.39 18.15 3.64
N ALA A 128 -17.25 17.67 2.73
CA ALA A 128 -17.25 16.27 2.28
C ALA A 128 -15.92 15.86 1.63
N LYS A 129 -15.31 16.75 0.83
CA LYS A 129 -13.96 16.52 0.27
C LYS A 129 -12.89 16.43 1.36
N THR A 130 -12.96 17.27 2.39
CA THR A 130 -12.01 17.23 3.52
C THR A 130 -12.17 15.97 4.37
N VAL A 131 -13.41 15.50 4.57
CA VAL A 131 -13.69 14.23 5.27
C VAL A 131 -13.14 13.05 4.47
N ASN A 132 -13.37 13.02 3.15
CA ASN A 132 -12.79 11.98 2.28
C ASN A 132 -11.26 12.00 2.31
N MET A 133 -10.64 13.18 2.23
CA MET A 133 -9.18 13.33 2.36
C MET A 133 -8.64 12.79 3.69
N PHE A 134 -9.41 12.91 4.78
CA PHE A 134 -9.05 12.30 6.07
C PHE A 134 -9.05 10.77 5.96
N TRP A 135 -10.08 10.17 5.38
CA TRP A 135 -10.18 8.72 5.19
C TRP A 135 -9.10 8.17 4.26
N ASP A 136 -8.79 8.89 3.18
CA ASP A 136 -7.63 8.64 2.33
C ASP A 136 -6.32 8.65 3.12
N GLY A 137 -6.16 9.58 4.06
CA GLY A 137 -5.00 9.64 4.94
C GLY A 137 -4.87 8.41 5.83
N ILE A 138 -5.98 7.92 6.38
CA ILE A 138 -6.00 6.68 7.18
C ILE A 138 -5.65 5.47 6.31
N PHE A 139 -6.22 5.37 5.10
CA PHE A 139 -5.87 4.33 4.13
C PHE A 139 -4.37 4.34 3.78
N HIS A 140 -3.80 5.51 3.50
CA HIS A 140 -2.36 5.67 3.26
C HIS A 140 -1.52 5.27 4.46
N ALA A 141 -1.97 5.55 5.68
CA ALA A 141 -1.26 5.12 6.89
C ALA A 141 -1.18 3.58 6.97
N PHE A 142 -2.24 2.85 6.60
CA PHE A 142 -2.19 1.39 6.51
C PHE A 142 -1.28 0.92 5.37
N CYS A 143 -1.34 1.55 4.20
CA CYS A 143 -0.40 1.27 3.11
C CYS A 143 1.06 1.47 3.55
N LEU A 144 1.35 2.54 4.30
CA LEU A 144 2.68 2.81 4.86
C LEU A 144 3.14 1.69 5.80
N LEU A 145 2.27 1.22 6.71
CA LEU A 145 2.60 0.10 7.59
C LEU A 145 2.96 -1.17 6.80
N VAL A 146 2.19 -1.48 5.74
CA VAL A 146 2.47 -2.63 4.88
C VAL A 146 3.80 -2.47 4.12
N VAL A 147 4.08 -1.27 3.59
CA VAL A 147 5.37 -0.95 2.97
C VAL A 147 6.52 -1.15 3.97
N LEU A 148 6.40 -0.64 5.19
CA LEU A 148 7.43 -0.79 6.22
C LEU A 148 7.68 -2.27 6.56
N VAL A 149 6.63 -3.07 6.69
CA VAL A 149 6.76 -4.53 6.88
C VAL A 149 7.47 -5.16 5.69
N GLY A 150 7.08 -4.83 4.45
CA GLY A 150 7.72 -5.32 3.23
C GLY A 150 9.20 -4.96 3.15
N VAL A 151 9.57 -3.71 3.50
CA VAL A 151 10.96 -3.25 3.57
C VAL A 151 11.76 -4.01 4.63
N VAL A 152 11.21 -4.21 5.83
CA VAL A 152 11.86 -5.01 6.88
C VAL A 152 12.08 -6.45 6.44
N MET A 153 11.10 -7.06 5.78
CA MET A 153 11.21 -8.42 5.22
C MET A 153 12.27 -8.49 4.11
N LEU A 154 12.30 -7.49 3.23
CA LEU A 154 13.27 -7.38 2.14
C LEU A 154 14.69 -7.20 2.69
N TRP A 155 14.87 -6.33 3.70
CA TRP A 155 16.13 -6.10 4.38
C TRP A 155 16.66 -7.37 5.06
N LYS A 156 15.80 -8.05 5.84
CA LYS A 156 16.15 -9.32 6.49
C LYS A 156 16.55 -10.38 5.46
N THR A 157 15.81 -10.46 4.35
CA THR A 157 16.13 -11.39 3.26
C THR A 157 17.46 -11.06 2.61
N GLY A 158 17.71 -9.80 2.25
CA GLY A 158 18.93 -9.37 1.56
C GLY A 158 20.23 -9.62 2.35
N ARG A 159 20.15 -9.65 3.68
CA ARG A 159 21.27 -9.95 4.59
C ARG A 159 21.65 -11.42 4.67
N ARG A 160 20.82 -12.33 4.17
CA ARG A 160 21.14 -13.76 4.18
C ARG A 160 22.15 -14.09 3.08
N ALA A 161 23.13 -14.95 3.40
CA ALA A 161 24.11 -15.42 2.43
C ALA A 161 23.49 -16.31 1.34
N ASP A 162 22.46 -17.09 1.71
CA ASP A 162 21.70 -17.97 0.83
C ASP A 162 20.54 -17.28 0.11
N ALA A 163 20.41 -15.95 0.22
CA ALA A 163 19.34 -15.22 -0.43
C ALA A 163 19.54 -15.14 -1.93
N ASP A 164 18.45 -15.43 -2.63
CA ASP A 164 18.43 -15.42 -4.07
C ASP A 164 18.01 -14.06 -4.61
N ARG A 165 18.97 -13.33 -5.20
CA ARG A 165 18.84 -11.89 -5.56
C ARG A 165 18.29 -11.66 -6.98
N SER A 166 17.45 -12.55 -7.47
CA SER A 166 16.90 -12.44 -8.82
C SER A 166 15.90 -11.30 -8.96
N GLY A 167 16.11 -10.46 -9.98
CA GLY A 167 15.17 -9.42 -10.37
C GLY A 167 13.78 -9.95 -10.74
N ASN A 168 13.68 -11.17 -11.26
CA ASN A 168 12.39 -11.80 -11.58
C ASN A 168 11.57 -12.10 -10.32
N LEU A 169 12.21 -12.50 -9.22
CA LEU A 169 11.50 -12.70 -7.95
C LEU A 169 11.06 -11.37 -7.32
N LEU A 170 11.92 -10.34 -7.42
CA LEU A 170 11.61 -9.02 -6.91
C LEU A 170 10.44 -8.39 -7.68
N TRP A 171 10.58 -8.21 -8.99
CA TRP A 171 9.53 -7.61 -9.82
C TRP A 171 8.28 -8.48 -9.91
N GLY A 172 8.46 -9.80 -9.97
CA GLY A 172 7.35 -10.74 -9.96
C GLY A 172 6.53 -10.66 -8.67
N GLY A 173 7.21 -10.58 -7.51
CA GLY A 173 6.56 -10.37 -6.22
C GLY A 173 5.86 -9.02 -6.15
N LEU A 174 6.53 -7.93 -6.52
CA LEU A 174 5.95 -6.57 -6.51
C LEU A 174 4.65 -6.50 -7.34
N LEU A 175 4.67 -7.00 -8.58
CA LEU A 175 3.49 -7.01 -9.45
C LEU A 175 2.37 -7.92 -8.93
N ALA A 176 2.73 -9.09 -8.42
CA ALA A 176 1.75 -10.00 -7.81
C ALA A 176 1.10 -9.39 -6.57
N GLY A 177 1.88 -8.70 -5.72
CA GLY A 177 1.39 -8.01 -4.54
C GLY A 177 0.44 -6.87 -4.89
N TRP A 178 0.80 -6.04 -5.88
CA TRP A 178 -0.06 -4.97 -6.35
C TRP A 178 -1.37 -5.53 -6.94
N GLY A 179 -1.29 -6.52 -7.84
CA GLY A 179 -2.49 -7.15 -8.40
C GLY A 179 -3.40 -7.76 -7.32
N LEU A 180 -2.82 -8.40 -6.29
CA LEU A 180 -3.59 -8.97 -5.18
C LEU A 180 -4.28 -7.89 -4.34
N PHE A 181 -3.59 -6.78 -4.06
CA PHE A 181 -4.17 -5.62 -3.37
C PHE A 181 -5.38 -5.10 -4.13
N ASN A 182 -5.23 -4.79 -5.43
CA ASN A 182 -6.33 -4.26 -6.23
C ASN A 182 -7.51 -5.25 -6.37
N ILE A 183 -7.26 -6.57 -6.43
CA ILE A 183 -8.37 -7.54 -6.48
C ILE A 183 -9.20 -7.49 -5.20
N LEU A 184 -8.55 -7.46 -4.03
CA LEU A 184 -9.26 -7.45 -2.76
C LEU A 184 -9.93 -6.11 -2.49
N GLU A 185 -9.22 -5.00 -2.72
CA GLU A 185 -9.79 -3.65 -2.66
C GLU A 185 -10.99 -3.57 -3.61
N GLY A 186 -10.83 -3.88 -4.89
CA GLY A 186 -11.92 -3.74 -5.85
C GLY A 186 -13.12 -4.65 -5.56
N LEU A 187 -12.89 -5.90 -5.12
CA LEU A 187 -14.00 -6.79 -4.77
C LEU A 187 -14.72 -6.31 -3.49
N MET A 188 -13.97 -5.92 -2.47
CA MET A 188 -14.55 -5.55 -1.19
C MET A 188 -15.12 -4.14 -1.23
N ASP A 189 -14.36 -3.15 -1.65
CA ASP A 189 -14.71 -1.74 -1.50
C ASP A 189 -15.56 -1.24 -2.68
N HIS A 190 -15.34 -1.72 -3.91
CA HIS A 190 -16.20 -1.34 -5.05
C HIS A 190 -17.49 -2.16 -5.17
N HIS A 191 -17.42 -3.49 -4.91
CA HIS A 191 -18.54 -4.39 -5.20
C HIS A 191 -19.37 -4.80 -3.98
N ILE A 192 -18.73 -5.14 -2.86
CA ILE A 192 -19.42 -5.68 -1.67
C ILE A 192 -19.88 -4.55 -0.74
N LEU A 193 -18.93 -3.77 -0.22
CA LEU A 193 -19.12 -2.70 0.75
C LEU A 193 -19.55 -1.38 0.09
N LYS A 194 -19.25 -1.23 -1.22
CA LYS A 194 -19.60 -0.07 -2.03
C LYS A 194 -19.18 1.25 -1.38
N LEU A 195 -17.94 1.29 -0.87
CA LEU A 195 -17.35 2.48 -0.25
C LEU A 195 -17.12 3.58 -1.28
N HIS A 196 -16.69 3.19 -2.48
CA HIS A 196 -16.47 4.05 -3.64
C HIS A 196 -16.55 3.23 -4.93
N ASN A 197 -16.54 3.90 -6.08
CA ASN A 197 -16.33 3.28 -7.39
C ASN A 197 -14.97 3.70 -7.94
N VAL A 198 -14.35 2.93 -8.84
CA VAL A 198 -13.07 3.30 -9.48
C VAL A 198 -13.13 4.68 -10.14
N ARG A 199 -14.29 5.06 -10.65
CA ARG A 199 -14.55 6.40 -11.17
C ARG A 199 -15.99 6.79 -10.88
N GLU A 200 -16.19 7.76 -10.00
CA GLU A 200 -17.53 8.17 -9.57
C GLU A 200 -18.28 8.92 -10.69
N ILE A 201 -17.59 9.81 -11.40
CA ILE A 201 -18.18 10.62 -12.47
C ILE A 201 -17.91 9.96 -13.82
N THR A 202 -18.83 9.07 -14.23
CA THR A 202 -18.75 8.33 -15.49
C THR A 202 -20.13 7.85 -15.95
N GLY A 203 -20.31 7.69 -17.27
CA GLY A 203 -21.54 7.13 -17.85
C GLY A 203 -21.67 5.61 -17.70
N ASN A 204 -20.60 4.91 -17.31
CA ASN A 204 -20.62 3.46 -17.09
C ASN A 204 -19.68 3.05 -15.95
N VAL A 205 -20.21 3.06 -14.73
CA VAL A 205 -19.46 2.72 -13.50
C VAL A 205 -18.96 1.27 -13.53
N ALA A 206 -19.80 0.34 -13.98
CA ALA A 206 -19.46 -1.08 -14.00
C ALA A 206 -18.23 -1.37 -14.88
N ALA A 207 -18.10 -0.70 -16.03
CA ALA A 207 -16.94 -0.87 -16.91
C ALA A 207 -15.61 -0.49 -16.22
N TRP A 208 -15.61 0.56 -15.39
CA TRP A 208 -14.40 0.97 -14.66
C TRP A 208 -14.09 0.00 -13.51
N ASN A 209 -15.08 -0.43 -12.73
CA ASN A 209 -14.88 -1.39 -11.64
C ASN A 209 -14.36 -2.74 -12.18
N PHE A 210 -14.95 -3.27 -13.26
CA PHE A 210 -14.45 -4.50 -13.89
C PHE A 210 -13.13 -4.30 -14.64
N GLY A 211 -12.89 -3.13 -15.24
CA GLY A 211 -11.62 -2.79 -15.86
C GLY A 211 -10.46 -2.81 -14.87
N PHE A 212 -10.69 -2.27 -13.66
CA PHE A 212 -9.74 -2.32 -12.56
C PHE A 212 -9.43 -3.76 -12.13
N LEU A 213 -10.46 -4.61 -11.94
CA LEU A 213 -10.25 -6.04 -11.66
C LEU A 213 -9.48 -6.75 -12.79
N GLY A 214 -9.82 -6.45 -14.06
CA GLY A 214 -9.13 -7.01 -15.22
C GLY A 214 -7.64 -6.64 -15.27
N PHE A 215 -7.31 -5.37 -15.04
CA PHE A 215 -5.93 -4.90 -14.91
C PHE A 215 -5.18 -5.62 -13.79
N SER A 216 -5.86 -5.85 -12.67
CA SER A 216 -5.31 -6.52 -11.48
C SER A 216 -4.97 -7.99 -11.74
N VAL A 217 -5.83 -8.71 -12.47
CA VAL A 217 -5.57 -10.08 -12.92
C VAL A 217 -4.35 -10.13 -13.84
N VAL A 218 -4.18 -9.14 -14.73
CA VAL A 218 -2.98 -9.04 -15.59
C VAL A 218 -1.72 -8.84 -14.76
N LEU A 219 -1.72 -7.92 -13.80
CA LEU A 219 -0.58 -7.71 -12.89
C LEU A 219 -0.22 -9.00 -12.15
N LEU A 220 -1.21 -9.69 -11.59
CA LEU A 220 -1.00 -10.95 -10.87
C LEU A 220 -0.45 -12.04 -11.78
N GLY A 221 -0.99 -12.19 -13.00
CA GLY A 221 -0.53 -13.17 -13.99
C GLY A 221 0.89 -12.91 -14.48
N VAL A 222 1.25 -11.65 -14.74
CA VAL A 222 2.63 -11.26 -15.11
C VAL A 222 3.57 -11.52 -13.94
N GLY A 223 3.19 -11.13 -12.73
CA GLY A 223 3.97 -11.36 -11.51
C GLY A 223 4.26 -12.84 -11.30
N TRP A 224 3.22 -13.68 -11.40
CA TRP A 224 3.33 -15.13 -11.33
C TRP A 224 4.28 -15.68 -12.39
N ARG A 225 4.12 -15.29 -13.66
CA ARG A 225 4.99 -15.75 -14.76
C ARG A 225 6.46 -15.42 -14.51
N LEU A 226 6.78 -14.23 -13.99
CA LEU A 226 8.16 -13.85 -13.66
C LEU A 226 8.74 -14.74 -12.55
N ILE A 227 7.97 -15.00 -11.50
CA ILE A 227 8.37 -15.90 -10.41
C ILE A 227 8.61 -17.32 -10.96
N SER A 228 7.72 -17.83 -11.82
CA SER A 228 7.79 -19.19 -12.36
C SER A 228 8.96 -19.41 -13.34
N ARG A 229 9.36 -18.41 -14.13
CA ARG A 229 10.46 -18.53 -15.11
C ARG A 229 11.79 -18.97 -14.51
N LYS A 230 12.05 -18.51 -13.28
CA LYS A 230 13.28 -18.87 -12.57
C LYS A 230 13.27 -20.30 -12.06
N HIS A 231 12.09 -20.81 -11.71
CA HIS A 231 11.95 -22.21 -11.33
C HIS A 231 12.37 -23.12 -12.50
N GLN A 232 12.00 -22.74 -13.74
CA GLN A 232 12.33 -23.51 -14.95
C GLN A 232 13.82 -23.47 -15.31
N SER A 233 14.46 -22.29 -15.27
CA SER A 233 15.90 -22.17 -15.60
C SER A 233 16.80 -22.99 -14.68
N LYS A 234 16.34 -23.31 -13.46
CA LYS A 234 17.09 -24.13 -12.50
C LYS A 234 16.90 -25.64 -12.73
N VAL A 235 15.74 -26.05 -13.26
CA VAL A 235 15.45 -27.44 -13.63
C VAL A 235 16.24 -27.83 -14.89
N GLU A 236 16.29 -26.95 -15.89
CA GLU A 236 17.01 -27.21 -17.14
C GLU A 236 18.54 -27.24 -16.96
N GLY A 237 19.10 -26.49 -16.01
CA GLY A 237 20.54 -26.53 -15.71
C GLY A 237 20.99 -27.66 -14.78
N ALA A 238 20.06 -28.51 -14.32
CA ALA A 238 20.31 -29.65 -13.44
C ALA A 238 20.15 -31.01 -14.13
N VAL A 239 19.83 -31.01 -15.44
CA VAL A 239 19.79 -32.17 -16.34
C VAL A 239 21.03 -32.12 -17.23
#